data_AF-A0A091R5M5-F1
#
_entry.id   AF-A0A091R5M5-F1
#
_cell.length_a   1.000
_cell.length_b   1.000
_cell.length_c   1.000
_cell.angle_alpha   90.00
_cell.angle_beta   90.00
_cell.angle_gamma   90.00
#
_symmetry.space_group_name_H-M   'P 1'
#
loop_
_entity.id
_entity.type
_entity.pdbx_description
1 polymer ?
#
loop_
_entity_poly.entity_id
_entity_poly.type
_entity_poly.pdbx_seq_one_letter_code
_entity_poly.pdbx_strand_id
1 'polypeptide(L)'
;YQGVVRAVCGASVGKLCEVCFLLNLFMISVALLRVVGDQLEKLCDSLYPNGTLSGAPPQLPWYADQRFTLPALCGLVIFPLSVPREIGFQKYSSILGTLAACYLTLVVILKYHLEAESLGSSEPPQPSRASSWASIFSVIPTICFGFQCHEACVAIYSSMRNQSFSHWVAVSVLSMLICLLIYSLTGLYGYLTFGETVASDVLMSYPGNDPVVIVARLLFGVSIVTIYPIVVLLG
;
A
#
# COMPACT_ATOMS: atom_id res chain seq x y z
N TYR A 1 5.68 -11.86 -19.71
CA TYR A 1 5.13 -13.05 -19.02
C TYR A 1 4.20 -13.86 -19.93
N GLN A 2 3.16 -13.24 -20.50
CA GLN A 2 2.16 -13.93 -21.33
C GLN A 2 2.70 -14.70 -22.56
N GLY A 3 3.76 -14.21 -23.22
CA GLY A 3 4.39 -14.91 -24.34
C GLY A 3 5.04 -16.25 -23.96
N VAL A 4 5.56 -16.36 -22.74
CA VAL A 4 6.20 -17.58 -22.22
C VAL A 4 5.13 -18.59 -21.78
N VAL A 5 4.08 -18.13 -21.09
CA VAL A 5 2.96 -18.99 -20.67
C VAL A 5 2.23 -19.57 -21.89
N ARG A 6 2.02 -18.77 -22.93
CA ARG A 6 1.38 -19.21 -24.19
C ARG A 6 2.23 -20.23 -24.95
N ALA A 7 3.55 -20.11 -24.88
CA ALA A 7 4.49 -21.04 -25.50
C ALA A 7 4.59 -22.39 -24.75
N VAL A 8 4.42 -22.40 -23.43
CA VAL A 8 4.63 -23.60 -22.59
C VAL A 8 3.34 -24.35 -22.25
N CYS A 9 2.21 -23.66 -22.03
CA CYS A 9 0.95 -24.26 -21.54
C CYS A 9 -0.18 -24.33 -22.59
N GLY A 10 0.04 -23.84 -23.82
CA GLY A 10 -0.95 -23.85 -24.89
C GLY A 10 -1.95 -22.68 -24.86
N ALA A 11 -2.69 -22.51 -25.96
CA ALA A 11 -3.49 -21.31 -26.22
C ALA A 11 -4.67 -21.10 -25.25
N SER A 12 -5.31 -22.19 -24.78
CA SER A 12 -6.46 -22.10 -23.86
C SER A 12 -6.05 -21.72 -22.43
N VAL A 13 -4.97 -22.32 -21.91
CA VAL A 13 -4.42 -21.97 -20.59
C VAL A 13 -3.79 -20.57 -20.61
N GLY A 14 -3.18 -20.19 -21.74
CA GLY A 14 -2.71 -18.83 -21.96
C GLY A 14 -3.82 -17.79 -21.84
N LYS A 15 -4.99 -18.02 -22.46
CA LYS A 15 -6.15 -17.13 -22.34
C LYS A 15 -6.71 -17.07 -20.92
N LEU A 16 -6.78 -18.20 -20.20
CA LEU A 16 -7.24 -18.20 -18.81
C LEU A 16 -6.28 -17.39 -17.91
N CYS A 17 -4.97 -17.59 -18.08
CA CYS A 17 -3.95 -16.83 -17.34
C CYS A 17 -4.03 -15.33 -17.65
N GLU A 18 -4.24 -14.96 -18.90
CA GLU A 18 -4.45 -13.56 -19.31
C GLU A 18 -5.69 -12.94 -18.64
N VAL A 19 -6.82 -13.65 -18.62
CA VAL A 19 -8.03 -13.18 -17.91
C VAL A 19 -7.79 -13.07 -16.41
N CYS A 20 -7.16 -14.07 -15.77
CA CYS A 20 -6.83 -14.01 -14.35
C CYS A 20 -5.88 -12.85 -14.01
N PHE A 21 -4.90 -12.58 -14.88
CA PHE A 21 -3.98 -11.45 -14.72
C PHE A 21 -4.71 -10.10 -14.81
N LEU A 22 -5.59 -9.93 -15.80
CA LEU A 22 -6.41 -8.72 -15.93
C LEU A 22 -7.34 -8.52 -14.72
N LEU A 23 -7.98 -9.59 -14.24
CA LEU A 23 -8.80 -9.54 -13.04
C LEU A 23 -7.97 -9.16 -11.80
N ASN A 24 -6.77 -9.72 -11.66
CA ASN A 24 -5.88 -9.37 -10.56
C ASN A 24 -5.48 -7.88 -10.61
N LEU A 25 -5.08 -7.38 -11.77
CA LEU A 25 -4.75 -5.96 -11.94
C LEU A 25 -5.94 -5.05 -11.64
N PHE A 26 -7.14 -5.41 -12.12
CA PHE A 26 -8.35 -4.67 -11.82
C PHE A 26 -8.62 -4.61 -10.30
N MET A 27 -8.50 -5.74 -9.60
CA MET A 27 -8.67 -5.79 -8.15
C MET A 27 -7.61 -4.94 -7.41
N ILE A 28 -6.35 -4.97 -7.86
CA ILE A 28 -5.28 -4.11 -7.32
C ILE A 28 -5.64 -2.63 -7.49
N SER A 29 -6.08 -2.21 -8.69
CA SER A 29 -6.47 -0.83 -8.96
C SER A 29 -7.61 -0.37 -8.04
N VAL A 30 -8.65 -1.18 -7.87
CA VAL A 30 -9.78 -0.87 -6.97
C VAL A 30 -9.31 -0.77 -5.52
N ALA A 31 -8.44 -1.67 -5.06
CA ALA A 31 -7.90 -1.64 -3.71
C ALA A 31 -7.06 -0.37 -3.46
N LEU A 32 -6.16 0.00 -4.38
CA LEU A 32 -5.37 1.22 -4.30
C LEU A 32 -6.26 2.47 -4.25
N LEU A 33 -7.32 2.51 -5.06
CA LEU A 33 -8.28 3.60 -5.06
C LEU A 33 -8.98 3.75 -3.70
N ARG A 34 -9.41 2.63 -3.10
CA ARG A 34 -10.04 2.63 -1.78
C ARG A 34 -9.09 3.16 -0.72
N VAL A 35 -7.85 2.69 -0.68
CA VAL A 35 -6.83 3.13 0.29
C VAL A 35 -6.56 4.63 0.16
N VAL A 36 -6.44 5.16 -1.06
CA VAL A 36 -6.28 6.62 -1.27
C VAL A 36 -7.49 7.38 -0.73
N GLY A 37 -8.70 6.86 -0.93
CA GLY A 37 -9.93 7.44 -0.36
C GLY A 37 -9.88 7.50 1.17
N ASP A 38 -9.54 6.39 1.82
CA ASP A 38 -9.45 6.29 3.28
C ASP A 38 -8.41 7.27 3.86
N GLN A 39 -7.25 7.42 3.19
CA GLN A 39 -6.20 8.35 3.60
C GLN A 39 -6.59 9.81 3.41
N LEU A 40 -7.33 10.13 2.33
CA LEU A 40 -7.82 11.48 2.08
C LEU A 40 -8.88 11.90 3.10
N GLU A 41 -9.80 11.02 3.46
CA GLU A 41 -10.84 11.28 4.46
C GLU A 41 -10.21 11.68 5.80
N LYS A 42 -9.24 10.90 6.28
CA LYS A 42 -8.50 11.21 7.51
C LYS A 42 -7.66 12.48 7.42
N LEU A 43 -7.18 12.83 6.23
CA LEU A 43 -6.47 14.08 6.01
C LEU A 43 -7.44 15.28 6.09
N CYS A 44 -8.64 15.16 5.51
CA CYS A 44 -9.70 16.15 5.61
C CYS A 44 -10.14 16.35 7.07
N ASP A 45 -10.36 15.27 7.82
CA ASP A 45 -10.70 15.33 9.25
C ASP A 45 -9.61 16.03 10.08
N SER A 46 -8.34 15.78 9.75
CA SER A 46 -7.21 16.46 10.40
C SER A 46 -7.06 17.93 10.00
N LEU A 47 -7.44 18.32 8.79
CA LEU A 47 -7.36 19.70 8.31
C LEU A 47 -8.54 20.56 8.79
N TYR A 48 -9.69 19.93 9.08
CA TYR A 48 -10.93 20.57 9.52
C TYR A 48 -11.38 20.20 10.96
N PRO A 49 -10.52 20.29 11.99
CA PRO A 49 -10.95 20.06 13.38
C PRO A 49 -11.93 21.15 13.88
N ASN A 50 -11.94 22.32 13.23
CA ASN A 50 -12.65 23.54 13.68
C ASN A 50 -14.17 23.54 13.46
N GLY A 51 -14.77 22.48 12.91
CA GLY A 51 -16.23 22.35 12.82
C GLY A 51 -16.91 21.97 14.14
N THR A 52 -16.15 21.49 15.13
CA THR A 52 -16.69 20.82 16.33
C THR A 52 -16.86 21.72 17.56
N LEU A 53 -16.56 23.02 17.47
CA LEU A 53 -16.68 23.98 18.59
C LEU A 53 -18.02 24.72 18.68
N SER A 54 -18.99 24.42 17.81
CA SER A 54 -20.34 24.99 17.90
C SER A 54 -21.37 23.86 17.86
N GLY A 55 -22.10 23.67 18.96
CA GLY A 55 -23.09 22.60 19.17
C GLY A 55 -24.31 22.67 18.27
N ALA A 56 -24.12 22.49 16.96
CA ALA A 56 -25.14 22.30 15.95
C ALA A 56 -24.77 21.03 15.13
N PRO A 57 -25.76 20.24 14.65
CA PRO A 57 -25.48 19.04 13.88
C PRO A 57 -24.58 19.39 12.68
N PRO A 58 -23.50 18.64 12.42
CA PRO A 58 -22.52 19.03 11.42
C PRO A 58 -23.19 18.97 10.05
N GLN A 59 -23.46 20.16 9.48
CA GLN A 59 -23.77 20.29 8.07
C GLN A 59 -22.45 20.06 7.33
N LEU A 60 -22.11 18.80 7.06
CA LEU A 60 -21.01 18.49 6.15
C LEU A 60 -21.29 19.24 4.83
N PRO A 61 -20.36 20.07 4.32
CA PRO A 61 -20.52 20.68 3.01
C PRO A 61 -20.70 19.56 1.97
N TRP A 62 -21.57 19.78 0.97
CA TRP A 62 -21.93 18.82 -0.08
C TRP A 62 -20.75 18.21 -0.87
N TYR A 63 -19.55 18.79 -0.76
CA TYR A 63 -18.29 18.28 -1.29
C TYR A 63 -17.57 17.24 -0.39
N ALA A 64 -17.99 17.10 0.87
CA ALA A 64 -17.49 16.11 1.83
C ALA A 64 -18.32 14.81 1.85
N ASP A 65 -19.31 14.71 0.94
CA ASP A 65 -20.11 13.50 0.77
C ASP A 65 -19.34 12.49 -0.10
N GLN A 66 -19.03 11.33 0.48
CA GLN A 66 -18.19 10.25 -0.07
C GLN A 66 -18.65 9.78 -1.47
N ARG A 67 -19.90 10.07 -1.84
CA ARG A 67 -20.53 9.72 -3.13
C ARG A 67 -20.11 10.64 -4.28
N PHE A 68 -19.66 11.86 -4.01
CA PHE A 68 -19.20 12.84 -5.01
C PHE A 68 -17.70 13.07 -4.95
N THR A 69 -17.08 13.04 -3.76
CA THR A 69 -15.64 13.26 -3.60
C THR A 69 -14.81 12.14 -4.24
N LEU A 70 -15.23 10.88 -4.11
CA LEU A 70 -14.53 9.73 -4.72
C LEU A 70 -14.51 9.78 -6.26
N PRO A 71 -15.65 9.96 -6.97
CA PRO A 71 -15.63 10.06 -8.43
C PRO A 71 -15.04 11.40 -8.93
N ALA A 72 -15.19 12.50 -8.19
CA ALA A 72 -14.55 13.77 -8.54
C ALA A 72 -13.03 13.72 -8.35
N LEU A 73 -12.53 13.06 -7.30
CA LEU A 73 -11.09 12.81 -7.11
C LEU A 73 -10.56 11.82 -8.15
N CYS A 74 -11.32 10.79 -8.50
CA CYS A 74 -11.00 9.92 -9.64
C CYS A 74 -10.92 10.71 -10.95
N GLY A 75 -11.91 11.56 -11.23
CA GLY A 75 -11.98 12.34 -12.46
C GLY A 75 -11.00 13.52 -12.53
N LEU A 76 -10.58 14.08 -11.38
CA LEU A 76 -9.76 15.29 -11.32
C LEU A 76 -8.29 14.99 -10.97
N VAL A 77 -7.99 13.86 -10.33
CA VAL A 77 -6.62 13.44 -9.98
C VAL A 77 -6.18 12.25 -10.81
N ILE A 78 -7.00 11.19 -10.92
CA ILE A 78 -6.59 9.97 -11.64
C ILE A 78 -6.62 10.17 -13.16
N PHE A 79 -7.62 10.90 -13.68
CA PHE A 79 -7.73 11.17 -15.12
C PHE A 79 -6.57 12.01 -15.70
N PRO A 80 -6.17 13.17 -15.12
CA PRO A 80 -5.01 13.90 -15.65
C PRO A 80 -3.66 13.22 -15.35
N LEU A 81 -3.54 12.43 -14.27
CA LEU A 81 -2.33 11.62 -14.03
C LEU A 81 -2.23 10.36 -14.88
N SER A 82 -3.28 10.00 -15.62
CA SER A 82 -3.23 8.94 -16.64
C SER A 82 -2.64 9.44 -17.98
N VAL A 83 -2.35 10.75 -18.09
CA VAL A 83 -1.90 11.40 -19.33
C VAL A 83 -0.37 11.37 -19.56
N PRO A 84 0.54 11.41 -18.57
CA PRO A 84 1.97 11.37 -18.85
C PRO A 84 2.43 9.93 -19.11
N ARG A 85 2.38 9.56 -20.39
CA ARG A 85 3.10 8.41 -20.97
C ARG A 85 4.62 8.69 -20.98
N GLU A 86 5.33 8.48 -19.89
CA GLU A 86 6.80 8.33 -19.97
C GLU A 86 7.36 7.27 -19.01
N ILE A 87 7.99 6.25 -19.59
CA ILE A 87 8.73 5.16 -18.92
C ILE A 87 9.89 5.70 -18.05
N GLY A 88 10.34 6.94 -18.28
CA GLY A 88 11.36 7.61 -17.46
C GLY A 88 10.90 7.96 -16.05
N PHE A 89 9.61 8.26 -15.85
CA PHE A 89 9.07 8.68 -14.55
C PHE A 89 8.92 7.52 -13.55
N GLN A 90 8.90 6.27 -14.06
CA GLN A 90 8.75 5.05 -13.26
C GLN A 90 9.86 4.90 -12.21
N LYS A 91 11.09 5.30 -12.54
CA LYS A 91 12.23 5.20 -11.61
C LYS A 91 12.05 6.09 -10.38
N TYR A 92 11.57 7.31 -10.59
CA TYR A 92 11.33 8.27 -9.51
C TYR A 92 10.17 7.82 -8.62
N SER A 93 9.09 7.31 -9.23
CA SER A 93 7.95 6.73 -8.49
C SER A 93 8.38 5.54 -7.62
N SER A 94 9.23 4.64 -8.13
CA SER A 94 9.71 3.50 -7.34
C SER A 94 10.59 3.93 -6.16
N ILE A 95 11.47 4.92 -6.35
CA ILE A 95 12.29 5.47 -5.25
C ILE A 95 11.40 6.13 -4.20
N LEU A 96 10.42 6.93 -4.64
CA LEU A 96 9.48 7.60 -3.74
C LEU A 96 8.66 6.60 -2.93
N GLY A 97 8.13 5.55 -3.57
CA GLY A 97 7.37 4.50 -2.89
C GLY A 97 8.20 3.72 -1.86
N THR A 98 9.45 3.36 -2.20
CA THR A 98 10.36 2.72 -1.24
C THR A 98 10.69 3.64 -0.07
N LEU A 99 10.93 4.93 -0.34
CA LEU A 99 11.18 5.91 0.72
C LEU A 99 9.96 6.09 1.62
N ALA A 100 8.75 6.11 1.05
CA ALA A 100 7.49 6.17 1.78
C ALA A 100 7.32 4.95 2.70
N ALA A 101 7.58 3.75 2.20
CA ALA A 101 7.53 2.52 2.99
C ALA A 101 8.56 2.54 4.14
N CYS A 102 9.81 2.91 3.85
CA CYS A 102 10.85 3.04 4.88
C CYS A 102 10.49 4.09 5.95
N TYR A 103 9.97 5.25 5.52
CA TYR A 103 9.51 6.30 6.43
C TYR A 103 8.37 5.81 7.32
N LEU A 104 7.38 5.13 6.74
CA LEU A 104 6.26 4.55 7.48
C LEU A 104 6.74 3.53 8.53
N THR A 105 7.63 2.61 8.16
CA THR A 105 8.22 1.66 9.11
C THR A 105 8.94 2.38 10.25
N LEU A 106 9.72 3.42 9.92
CA LEU A 106 10.43 4.20 10.92
C LEU A 106 9.45 4.92 11.87
N VAL A 107 8.38 5.51 11.34
CA VAL A 107 7.34 6.18 12.16
C VAL A 107 6.67 5.18 13.11
N VAL A 108 6.33 3.98 12.64
CA VAL A 108 5.71 2.93 13.47
C VAL A 108 6.66 2.51 14.59
N ILE A 109 7.94 2.28 14.28
CA ILE A 109 8.97 1.92 15.28
C ILE A 109 9.16 3.04 16.30
N LEU A 110 9.30 4.29 15.85
CA LEU A 110 9.49 5.43 16.75
C LEU A 110 8.28 5.64 17.67
N LYS A 111 7.06 5.55 17.14
CA LYS A 111 5.83 5.67 17.93
C LYS A 111 5.77 4.58 19.01
N TYR A 112 6.11 3.33 18.68
CA TYR A 112 6.23 2.26 19.66
C TYR A 112 7.22 2.60 20.79
N HIS A 113 8.43 3.05 20.45
CA HIS A 113 9.45 3.37 21.46
C HIS A 113 9.11 4.60 22.32
N LEU A 114 8.54 5.66 21.71
CA LEU A 114 8.08 6.86 22.41
C LEU A 114 6.95 6.55 23.38
N GLU A 115 6.01 5.70 22.96
CA GLU A 115 4.87 5.31 23.79
C GLU A 115 5.32 4.39 24.93
N ALA A 116 6.28 3.50 24.67
CA ALA A 116 6.94 2.67 25.69
C ALA A 116 7.77 3.47 26.71
N GLU A 117 8.34 4.62 26.34
CA GLU A 117 9.00 5.53 27.28
C GLU A 117 7.99 6.33 28.13
N SER A 118 6.87 6.74 27.53
CA SER A 118 5.85 7.58 28.19
C SER A 118 4.96 6.82 29.17
N LEU A 119 4.63 5.55 28.86
CA LEU A 119 4.01 4.61 29.77
C LEU A 119 5.08 3.61 30.19
N GLY A 120 5.75 3.86 31.31
CA GLY A 120 6.84 3.03 31.87
C GLY A 120 6.51 1.56 32.20
N SER A 121 5.45 1.01 31.63
CA SER A 121 5.08 -0.40 31.61
C SER A 121 3.82 -0.58 30.74
N SER A 122 3.91 -0.40 29.41
CA SER A 122 2.87 -0.96 28.53
C SER A 122 3.03 -2.47 28.53
N GLU A 123 2.17 -3.12 29.31
CA GLU A 123 2.01 -4.57 29.35
C GLU A 123 1.83 -5.06 27.89
N PRO A 124 2.66 -6.00 27.40
CA PRO A 124 2.56 -6.45 26.02
C PRO A 124 1.15 -6.99 25.78
N PRO A 125 0.51 -6.68 24.63
CA PRO A 125 -0.82 -7.19 24.33
C PRO A 125 -0.82 -8.70 24.51
N GLN A 126 -1.63 -9.17 25.46
CA GLN A 126 -1.69 -10.57 25.85
C GLN A 126 -2.01 -11.38 24.59
N PRO A 127 -1.15 -12.31 24.14
CA PRO A 127 -1.36 -13.00 22.88
C PRO A 127 -2.66 -13.78 23.01
N SER A 128 -3.68 -13.40 22.24
CA SER A 128 -4.93 -14.13 22.20
C SER A 128 -4.64 -15.54 21.73
N ARG A 129 -4.73 -16.44 22.69
CA ARG A 129 -4.58 -17.87 22.53
C ARG A 129 -5.82 -18.39 21.82
N ALA A 130 -5.83 -18.27 20.50
CA ALA A 130 -6.63 -19.10 19.60
C ALA A 130 -5.97 -19.13 18.22
N SER A 131 -4.80 -19.78 18.14
CA SER A 131 -4.23 -20.29 16.88
C SER A 131 -5.18 -21.35 16.32
N SER A 132 -6.28 -20.90 15.73
CA SER A 132 -7.10 -21.72 14.87
C SER A 132 -6.40 -21.78 13.52
N TRP A 133 -6.21 -22.98 12.98
CA TRP A 133 -5.66 -23.19 11.64
C TRP A 133 -6.39 -22.34 10.58
N ALA A 134 -7.69 -22.07 10.79
CA ALA A 134 -8.49 -21.19 9.93
C ALA A 134 -7.97 -19.74 9.89
N SER A 135 -7.50 -19.20 11.02
CA SER A 135 -6.93 -17.85 11.09
C SER A 135 -5.63 -17.75 10.29
N ILE A 136 -4.79 -18.79 10.34
CA ILE A 136 -3.57 -18.85 9.53
C ILE A 136 -3.92 -18.84 8.04
N PHE A 137 -4.89 -19.66 7.61
CA PHE A 137 -5.33 -19.70 6.22
C PHE A 137 -5.90 -18.38 5.70
N SER A 138 -6.50 -17.55 6.57
CA SER A 138 -6.99 -16.22 6.18
C SER A 138 -5.88 -15.20 5.87
N VAL A 139 -4.68 -15.36 6.44
CA VAL A 139 -3.57 -14.41 6.27
C VAL A 139 -2.66 -14.79 5.09
N ILE A 140 -2.64 -16.06 4.69
CA ILE A 140 -1.82 -16.56 3.57
C ILE A 140 -2.07 -15.76 2.27
N PRO A 141 -3.31 -15.51 1.81
CA PRO A 141 -3.55 -14.74 0.60
C PRO A 141 -2.96 -13.32 0.66
N THR A 142 -3.08 -12.66 1.82
CA THR A 142 -2.53 -11.31 2.04
C THR A 142 -1.02 -11.30 1.95
N ILE A 143 -0.33 -12.30 2.53
CA ILE A 143 1.13 -12.45 2.43
C ILE A 143 1.53 -12.73 0.98
N CYS A 144 0.87 -13.68 0.32
CA CYS A 144 1.15 -14.02 -1.08
C CYS A 144 1.00 -12.79 -2.00
N PHE A 145 -0.05 -12.00 -1.80
CA PHE A 145 -0.30 -10.78 -2.55
C PHE A 145 0.72 -9.68 -2.22
N GLY A 146 1.10 -9.51 -0.95
CA GLY A 146 2.11 -8.54 -0.53
C GLY A 146 3.50 -8.81 -1.15
N PHE A 147 3.85 -10.07 -1.36
CA PHE A 147 5.09 -10.51 -2.00
C PHE A 147 4.93 -10.83 -3.50
N GLN A 148 3.82 -10.43 -4.12
CA GLN A 148 3.60 -10.64 -5.55
C GLN A 148 4.45 -9.66 -6.39
N CYS A 149 5.64 -10.11 -6.81
CA CYS A 149 6.54 -9.34 -7.67
C CYS A 149 6.81 -10.00 -9.04
N HIS A 150 6.28 -11.19 -9.28
CA HIS A 150 6.59 -12.01 -10.46
C HIS A 150 6.10 -11.40 -11.79
N GLU A 151 5.04 -10.60 -11.77
CA GLU A 151 4.49 -10.00 -12.99
C GLU A 151 5.39 -8.87 -13.52
N ALA A 152 5.96 -8.06 -12.61
CA ALA A 152 6.88 -6.99 -12.95
C ALA A 152 8.31 -7.49 -13.24
N CYS A 153 8.65 -8.73 -12.84
CA CYS A 153 10.03 -9.22 -12.89
C CYS A 153 10.61 -9.26 -14.32
N VAL A 154 9.78 -9.57 -15.32
CA VAL A 154 10.19 -9.61 -16.74
C VAL A 154 10.45 -8.19 -17.26
N ALA A 155 9.59 -7.24 -16.92
CA ALA A 155 9.78 -5.84 -17.30
C ALA A 155 11.04 -5.25 -16.65
N ILE A 156 11.27 -5.56 -15.36
CA ILE A 156 12.48 -5.17 -14.62
C ILE A 156 13.73 -5.79 -15.25
N TYR A 157 13.70 -7.09 -15.56
CA TYR A 157 14.82 -7.78 -16.21
C TYR A 157 15.17 -7.15 -17.56
N SER A 158 14.17 -6.87 -18.40
CA SER A 158 14.37 -6.22 -19.70
C SER A 158 14.91 -4.78 -19.59
N SER A 159 14.62 -4.09 -18.49
CA SER A 159 15.03 -2.70 -18.23
C SER A 159 16.41 -2.58 -17.56
N MET A 160 17.01 -3.69 -17.11
CA MET A 160 18.33 -3.68 -16.49
C MET A 160 19.44 -3.43 -17.51
N ARG A 161 20.37 -2.53 -17.17
CA ARG A 161 21.53 -2.23 -18.03
C ARG A 161 22.46 -3.43 -18.23
N ASN A 162 22.58 -4.28 -17.22
CA ASN A 162 23.38 -5.50 -17.26
C ASN A 162 22.47 -6.72 -17.13
N GLN A 163 22.23 -7.41 -18.25
CA GLN A 163 21.27 -8.52 -18.35
C GLN A 163 21.84 -9.88 -17.92
N SER A 164 22.94 -9.91 -17.17
CA SER A 164 23.49 -11.17 -16.67
C SER A 164 22.56 -11.80 -15.63
N PHE A 165 22.30 -13.10 -15.78
CA PHE A 165 21.34 -13.83 -14.94
C PHE A 165 21.72 -13.79 -13.46
N SER A 166 23.00 -14.03 -13.13
CA SER A 166 23.50 -14.00 -11.75
C SER A 166 23.34 -12.63 -11.09
N HIS A 167 23.52 -11.54 -11.84
CA HIS A 167 23.33 -10.18 -11.33
C HIS A 167 21.85 -9.90 -11.05
N TRP A 168 20.95 -10.30 -11.95
CA TRP A 168 19.51 -10.17 -11.74
C TRP A 168 19.02 -10.96 -10.53
N VAL A 169 19.47 -12.21 -10.35
CA VAL A 169 19.12 -13.03 -9.19
C VAL A 169 19.60 -12.37 -7.90
N ALA A 170 20.86 -11.92 -7.86
CA ALA A 170 21.42 -11.28 -6.67
C ALA A 170 20.64 -10.00 -6.27
N VAL A 171 20.35 -9.12 -7.24
CA VAL A 171 19.57 -7.90 -7.00
C VAL A 171 18.13 -8.23 -6.56
N SER A 172 17.50 -9.23 -7.16
CA SER A 172 16.14 -9.64 -6.82
C SER A 172 16.05 -10.23 -5.42
N VAL A 173 16.98 -11.12 -5.05
CA VAL A 173 17.03 -11.73 -3.70
C VAL A 173 17.29 -10.65 -2.64
N LEU A 174 18.24 -9.74 -2.89
CA LEU A 174 18.53 -8.65 -1.96
C LEU A 174 17.31 -7.73 -1.78
N SER A 175 16.64 -7.37 -2.88
CA SER A 175 15.42 -6.53 -2.83
C SER A 175 14.31 -7.23 -2.05
N MET A 176 14.12 -8.54 -2.27
CA MET A 176 13.10 -9.32 -1.56
C MET A 176 13.39 -9.46 -0.07
N LEU A 177 14.67 -9.59 0.30
CA LEU A 177 15.10 -9.59 1.70
C LEU A 177 14.78 -8.24 2.37
N ILE A 178 15.07 -7.12 1.70
CA ILE A 178 14.75 -5.78 2.21
C ILE A 178 13.24 -5.62 2.38
N CYS A 179 12.43 -6.01 1.39
CA CYS A 179 10.97 -5.97 1.50
C CYS A 179 10.47 -6.84 2.66
N LEU A 180 11.02 -8.04 2.83
CA LEU A 180 10.68 -8.93 3.94
C LEU A 180 10.96 -8.27 5.30
N LEU A 181 12.11 -7.61 5.44
CA LEU A 181 12.46 -6.89 6.66
C LEU A 181 11.50 -5.73 6.93
N ILE A 182 11.24 -4.89 5.93
CA ILE A 182 10.31 -3.75 6.06
C ILE A 182 8.92 -4.23 6.47
N TYR A 183 8.37 -5.25 5.79
CA TYR A 183 7.05 -5.79 6.11
C TYR A 183 6.99 -6.44 7.49
N SER A 184 8.02 -7.20 7.86
CA SER A 184 8.09 -7.87 9.16
C SER A 184 8.17 -6.85 10.30
N LEU A 185 9.00 -5.82 10.15
CA LEU A 185 9.14 -4.75 11.13
C LEU A 185 7.83 -3.95 11.25
N THR A 186 7.26 -3.48 10.14
CA THR A 186 5.99 -2.74 10.17
C THR A 186 4.86 -3.57 10.80
N GLY A 187 4.75 -4.85 10.44
CA GLY A 187 3.73 -5.75 10.99
C GLY A 187 3.93 -6.05 12.48
N LEU A 188 5.17 -6.34 12.89
CA LEU A 188 5.50 -6.64 14.28
C LEU A 188 5.26 -5.43 15.18
N TYR A 189 5.84 -4.26 14.84
CA TYR A 189 5.70 -3.06 15.65
C TYR A 189 4.28 -2.48 15.57
N GLY A 190 3.61 -2.56 14.41
CA GLY A 190 2.20 -2.17 14.30
C GLY A 190 1.28 -3.01 15.19
N TYR A 191 1.52 -4.33 15.26
CA TYR A 191 0.79 -5.21 16.17
C TYR A 191 1.14 -4.94 17.64
N LEU A 192 2.41 -4.68 17.96
CA LEU A 192 2.82 -4.34 19.33
C LEU A 192 2.24 -3.00 19.81
N THR A 193 2.06 -2.02 18.91
CA THR A 193 1.47 -0.71 19.23
C THR A 193 -0.03 -0.77 19.47
N PHE A 194 -0.80 -1.48 18.63
CA PHE A 194 -2.28 -1.45 18.69
C PHE A 194 -2.95 -2.75 19.17
N GLY A 195 -2.19 -3.84 19.27
CA GLY A 195 -2.70 -5.17 19.61
C GLY A 195 -3.82 -5.63 18.68
N GLU A 196 -4.92 -6.09 19.26
CA GLU A 196 -6.09 -6.61 18.54
C GLU A 196 -6.96 -5.54 17.89
N THR A 197 -6.75 -4.25 18.23
CA THR A 197 -7.56 -3.15 17.71
C THR A 197 -7.01 -2.55 16.41
N VAL A 198 -5.99 -3.18 15.83
CA VAL A 198 -5.36 -2.71 14.58
C VAL A 198 -6.34 -2.76 13.42
N ALA A 199 -6.50 -1.63 12.72
CA ALA A 199 -7.27 -1.58 11.49
C ALA A 199 -6.54 -2.31 10.35
N SER A 200 -7.26 -2.70 9.28
CA SER A 200 -6.66 -3.33 8.09
C SER A 200 -5.59 -2.46 7.42
N ASP A 201 -5.67 -1.14 7.61
CA ASP A 201 -4.61 -0.20 7.30
C ASP A 201 -4.05 0.38 8.61
N VAL A 202 -2.78 0.09 8.91
CA VAL A 202 -2.12 0.51 10.15
C VAL A 202 -2.11 2.03 10.31
N LEU A 203 -2.10 2.79 9.22
CA LEU A 203 -2.16 4.26 9.26
C LEU A 203 -3.52 4.76 9.76
N MET A 204 -4.57 3.98 9.62
CA MET A 204 -5.91 4.34 10.12
C MET A 204 -6.00 4.21 11.64
N SER A 205 -5.18 3.38 12.27
CA SER A 205 -5.13 3.24 13.72
C SER A 205 -4.52 4.45 14.42
N TYR A 206 -3.68 5.23 13.74
CA TYR A 206 -3.09 6.45 14.31
C TYR A 206 -4.06 7.64 14.29
N PRO A 207 -4.03 8.52 15.31
CA PRO A 207 -4.83 9.73 15.34
C PRO A 207 -4.43 10.69 14.21
N GLY A 208 -5.40 11.45 13.69
CA GLY A 208 -5.17 12.36 12.57
C GLY A 208 -4.30 13.58 12.90
N ASN A 209 -4.22 13.97 14.17
CA ASN A 209 -3.62 15.24 14.60
C ASN A 209 -2.08 15.21 14.73
N ASP A 210 -1.44 14.05 14.52
CA ASP A 210 0.02 13.91 14.61
C ASP A 210 0.70 14.36 13.30
N PRO A 211 1.53 15.43 13.30
CA PRO A 211 2.14 15.94 12.06
C PRO A 211 3.03 14.93 11.36
N VAL A 212 3.71 14.05 12.12
CA VAL A 212 4.56 12.98 11.59
C VAL A 212 3.72 11.93 10.84
N VAL A 213 2.55 11.59 11.38
CA VAL A 213 1.62 10.64 10.76
C VAL A 213 0.99 11.25 9.52
N ILE A 214 0.62 12.54 9.57
CA ILE A 214 0.09 13.27 8.40
C ILE A 214 1.10 13.25 7.25
N VAL A 215 2.39 13.51 7.53
CA VAL A 215 3.44 13.43 6.51
C VAL A 215 3.57 12.01 5.95
N ALA A 216 3.48 10.98 6.80
CA ALA A 216 3.52 9.59 6.36
C ALA A 216 2.35 9.26 5.43
N ARG A 217 1.13 9.70 5.78
CA ARG A 217 -0.08 9.52 4.97
C ARG A 217 0.01 10.23 3.63
N LEU A 218 0.49 11.48 3.61
CA LEU A 218 0.69 12.24 2.38
C LEU A 218 1.70 11.56 1.47
N LEU A 219 2.85 11.16 2.02
CA LEU A 219 3.91 10.51 1.25
C LEU A 219 3.45 9.15 0.70
N PHE A 220 2.71 8.38 1.50
CA PHE A 220 2.12 7.10 1.09
C PHE A 220 1.04 7.30 0.02
N GLY A 221 0.15 8.28 0.19
CA GLY A 221 -0.90 8.63 -0.77
C GLY A 221 -0.32 9.06 -2.12
N VAL A 222 0.68 9.94 -2.12
CA VAL A 222 1.40 10.35 -3.34
C VAL A 222 2.04 9.14 -4.01
N SER A 223 2.66 8.24 -3.24
CA SER A 223 3.27 7.03 -3.78
C SER A 223 2.26 6.09 -4.45
N ILE A 224 1.06 5.93 -3.87
CA ILE A 224 0.01 5.10 -4.48
C ILE A 224 -0.49 5.75 -5.78
N VAL A 225 -0.71 7.05 -5.75
CA VAL A 225 -1.19 7.81 -6.91
C VAL A 225 -0.20 7.70 -8.08
N THR A 226 1.11 7.69 -7.83
CA THR A 226 2.12 7.52 -8.87
C THR A 226 2.26 6.07 -9.36
N ILE A 227 1.87 5.07 -8.55
CA ILE A 227 1.87 3.64 -8.91
C ILE A 227 0.67 3.27 -9.79
N TYR A 228 -0.49 3.88 -9.56
CA TYR A 228 -1.73 3.59 -10.29
C TYR A 228 -1.59 3.55 -11.82
N PRO A 229 -0.99 4.56 -12.51
CA PRO A 229 -0.83 4.52 -13.97
C PRO A 229 0.08 3.38 -14.43
N ILE A 230 1.04 2.95 -13.62
CA ILE A 230 1.95 1.84 -13.94
C ILE A 230 1.19 0.51 -13.97
N VAL A 231 0.28 0.29 -13.01
CA VAL A 231 -0.57 -0.90 -12.94
C VAL A 231 -1.49 -0.99 -14.16
N VAL A 232 -2.04 0.15 -14.59
CA VAL A 232 -2.89 0.23 -15.79
C VAL A 232 -2.10 0.01 -17.08
N LEU A 233 -0.84 0.46 -17.15
CA LEU A 233 0.03 0.27 -18.33
C LEU A 233 0.59 -1.15 -18.47
N LEU A 234 0.69 -1.89 -17.37
CA LEU A 234 1.19 -3.28 -17.34
C LEU A 234 0.10 -4.32 -17.67
N GLY A 235 -1.18 -3.94 -17.57
CA GLY A 235 -2.34 -4.76 -17.96
C GLY A 235 -2.67 -4.68 -19.44
#